data_AF-A0AAN7DBR0-F1
#
_entry.id   AF-A0AAN7DBR0-F1
#
_cell.length_a   1.000
_cell.length_b   1.000
_cell.length_c   1.000
_cell.angle_alpha   90.00
_cell.angle_beta   90.00
_cell.angle_gamma   90.00
#
_symmetry.space_group_name_H-M   'P 1'
#
loop_
_entity.id
_entity.type
_entity.pdbx_description
1 polymer ?
#
loop_
_entity_poly.entity_id
_entity_poly.type
_entity_poly.pdbx_seq_one_letter_code
_entity_poly.pdbx_strand_id
1 'polypeptide(L)'
;MLIPFEVVRHISRYLSTKEMLECLLVCKSWHRPMFESLFNLVTIKTCRSFRAFLYVIAHHELTPGKFVKTLELYIEDFNERPVTFTEFELLSRYCSNLNELMFSHNKYWRCMNDLDLSTIWLHLRKVPISRNRASLEVCIKLKDRLEQVAFYAQDQSILFFMTTSPHCPRLLKMDVATCHLLLTTDALKSIHVCAPLLRELSLMVCMENISDPPPPLSLVDRHMNHVQELKCLIHHPDSAWFPIIKATYYDIDKLTMIISNVTPRHAGYTARQHTKFEIVRSLIDLIKSTSIRELEMDFKFVDDISFLQAATATLLYDQCNDLGTAMPVSVKASFVVPGDFDCHHQFLAKLTRSETHEQQKRAHHQLEYRFIRESDEEDDEHNVSELDLLAYTIISPINKLVTELSLDIGIGGDFLWSSVITKKRCVCFDQVLSYFTHLESLTLSSHLYEFCGDCMQSDVKVTVSSPVKNAKHKSLIALTVKNISIDKCVYQYLFKNCVQLSTLRLIDCQIDDETTLILECLSLESDVLLEINQDPSKIAII
;
A
#
# COMPACT_ATOMS: atom_id res chain seq x y z
N MET A 1 46.07 -10.93 10.30
CA MET A 1 44.99 -10.72 11.29
C MET A 1 43.81 -11.57 10.84
N LEU A 2 43.37 -12.55 11.62
CA LEU A 2 42.22 -13.39 11.28
C LEU A 2 40.95 -12.66 11.72
N ILE A 3 40.08 -12.29 10.78
CA ILE A 3 38.76 -11.71 11.10
C ILE A 3 37.89 -12.85 11.66
N PRO A 4 37.23 -12.67 12.83
CA PRO A 4 36.38 -13.69 13.42
C PRO A 4 35.22 -14.09 12.49
N PHE A 5 34.79 -15.34 12.59
CA PHE A 5 33.72 -15.91 11.77
C PHE A 5 32.42 -15.08 11.86
N GLU A 6 32.08 -14.63 13.07
CA GLU A 6 30.88 -13.84 13.37
C GLU A 6 30.91 -12.49 12.65
N VAL A 7 32.10 -11.89 12.56
CA VAL A 7 32.30 -10.61 11.86
C VAL A 7 32.15 -10.80 10.36
N VAL A 8 32.74 -11.85 9.78
CA VAL A 8 32.57 -12.16 8.34
C VAL A 8 31.10 -12.46 7.99
N ARG A 9 30.40 -13.21 8.86
CA ARG A 9 28.97 -13.48 8.71
C ARG A 9 28.11 -12.21 8.87
N HIS A 10 28.55 -11.25 9.67
CA HIS A 10 27.86 -9.97 9.77
C HIS A 10 28.07 -9.13 8.50
N ILE A 11 29.31 -9.09 7.99
CA ILE A 11 29.65 -8.42 6.73
C ILE A 11 28.81 -8.96 5.57
N SER A 12 28.62 -10.28 5.47
CA SER A 12 27.85 -10.89 4.37
C SER A 12 26.40 -10.40 4.28
N ARG A 13 25.82 -9.84 5.36
CA ARG A 13 24.46 -9.30 5.34
C ARG A 13 24.33 -8.02 4.52
N TYR A 14 25.46 -7.36 4.23
CA TYR A 14 25.54 -6.12 3.47
C TYR A 14 26.04 -6.33 2.04
N LEU A 15 26.30 -7.57 1.65
CA LEU A 15 26.81 -7.93 0.33
C LEU A 15 25.69 -8.48 -0.55
N SER A 16 25.73 -8.16 -1.84
CA SER A 16 24.94 -8.82 -2.86
C SER A 16 25.37 -10.29 -3.04
N THR A 17 24.51 -11.11 -3.65
CA THR A 17 24.84 -12.51 -3.99
C THR A 17 26.11 -12.61 -4.84
N LYS A 18 26.33 -11.66 -5.75
CA LYS A 18 27.51 -11.63 -6.61
C LYS A 18 28.78 -11.38 -5.78
N GLU A 19 28.77 -10.38 -4.92
CA GLU A 19 29.90 -10.06 -4.04
C GLU A 19 30.20 -11.18 -3.06
N MET A 20 29.16 -11.85 -2.52
CA MET A 20 29.34 -13.01 -1.65
C MET A 20 30.04 -14.17 -2.37
N LEU A 21 29.71 -14.42 -3.64
CA LEU A 21 30.39 -15.45 -4.46
C LEU A 21 31.86 -15.11 -4.69
N GLU A 22 32.18 -13.84 -4.98
CA GLU A 22 33.57 -13.39 -5.12
C GLU A 22 34.33 -13.54 -3.79
N CYS A 23 33.67 -13.25 -2.67
CA CYS A 23 34.23 -13.41 -1.32
C CYS A 23 34.56 -14.86 -0.94
N LEU A 24 33.93 -15.86 -1.58
CA LEU A 24 34.29 -17.27 -1.37
C LEU A 24 35.73 -17.58 -1.79
N LEU A 25 36.27 -16.82 -2.76
CA LEU A 25 37.59 -17.05 -3.35
C LEU A 25 38.72 -16.34 -2.60
N VAL A 26 38.40 -15.43 -1.68
CA VAL A 26 39.39 -14.60 -0.97
C VAL A 26 40.31 -15.44 -0.10
N CYS A 27 39.76 -16.25 0.80
CA CYS A 27 40.54 -17.17 1.63
C CYS A 27 39.65 -18.23 2.31
N LYS A 28 40.29 -19.27 2.86
CA LYS A 28 39.60 -20.39 3.52
C LYS A 28 38.73 -19.97 4.72
N SER A 29 39.12 -18.94 5.47
CA SER A 29 38.35 -18.47 6.63
C SER A 29 37.07 -17.71 6.24
N TRP A 30 37.04 -17.13 5.03
CA TRP A 30 35.85 -16.44 4.50
C TRP A 30 34.89 -17.39 3.80
N HIS A 31 35.42 -18.50 3.24
CA HIS A 31 34.63 -19.46 2.48
C HIS A 31 33.40 -19.95 3.24
N ARG A 32 33.55 -20.49 4.45
CA ARG A 32 32.43 -21.05 5.21
C ARG A 32 31.35 -20.02 5.58
N PRO A 33 31.65 -18.88 6.24
CA PRO A 33 30.60 -17.90 6.59
C PRO A 33 29.89 -17.33 5.37
N MET A 34 30.61 -17.07 4.27
CA MET A 34 30.00 -16.60 3.02
C MET A 34 29.12 -17.68 2.39
N PHE A 35 29.56 -18.94 2.38
CA PHE A 35 28.78 -20.06 1.88
C PHE A 35 27.50 -20.25 2.70
N GLU A 36 27.57 -20.21 4.04
CA GLU A 36 26.39 -20.31 4.90
C GLU A 36 25.38 -19.18 4.63
N SER A 37 25.88 -17.95 4.43
CA SER A 37 25.04 -16.80 4.13
C SER A 37 24.38 -16.85 2.76
N LEU A 38 25.06 -17.37 1.73
CA LEU A 38 24.50 -17.55 0.38
C LEU A 38 23.27 -18.45 0.36
N PHE A 39 23.21 -19.46 1.26
CA PHE A 39 22.08 -20.38 1.34
C PHE A 39 21.00 -19.94 2.33
N ASN A 40 21.14 -18.80 3.00
CA ASN A 40 20.17 -18.33 4.00
C ASN A 40 18.78 -18.07 3.38
N LEU A 41 18.75 -17.48 2.19
CA LEU A 41 17.57 -17.23 1.37
C LEU A 41 17.76 -17.90 0.00
N VAL A 42 16.86 -18.82 -0.36
CA VAL A 42 16.91 -19.52 -1.65
C VAL A 42 15.60 -19.29 -2.39
N THR A 43 15.69 -18.73 -3.59
CA THR A 43 14.53 -18.53 -4.49
C THR A 43 14.66 -19.45 -5.71
N ILE A 44 13.64 -20.26 -5.94
CA ILE A 44 13.58 -21.27 -7.00
C ILE A 44 12.42 -20.96 -7.93
N LYS A 45 12.71 -20.78 -9.22
CA LYS A 45 11.74 -20.34 -10.24
C LYS A 45 11.37 -21.41 -11.27
N THR A 46 12.10 -22.53 -11.33
CA THR A 46 11.88 -23.58 -12.35
C THR A 46 12.01 -24.98 -11.75
N CYS A 47 11.39 -26.01 -12.37
CA CYS A 47 11.56 -27.39 -11.87
C CYS A 47 13.01 -27.87 -12.08
N ARG A 48 13.69 -27.43 -13.14
CA ARG A 48 15.12 -27.72 -13.34
C ARG A 48 16.00 -27.18 -12.20
N SER A 49 15.81 -25.92 -11.80
CA SER A 49 16.56 -25.32 -10.68
C SER A 49 16.23 -26.01 -9.35
N PHE A 50 14.98 -26.41 -9.14
CA PHE A 50 14.57 -27.20 -7.99
C PHE A 50 15.33 -28.52 -7.88
N ARG A 51 15.42 -29.30 -8.97
CA ARG A 51 16.14 -30.58 -8.99
C ARG A 51 17.63 -30.41 -8.83
N ALA A 52 18.22 -29.39 -9.46
CA ALA A 52 19.63 -29.04 -9.27
C ALA A 52 19.90 -28.69 -7.80
N PHE A 53 19.03 -27.90 -7.18
CA PHE A 53 19.12 -27.55 -5.77
C PHE A 53 19.01 -28.79 -4.86
N LEU A 54 18.03 -29.67 -5.10
CA LEU A 54 17.91 -30.95 -4.38
C LEU A 54 19.18 -31.80 -4.48
N TYR A 55 19.77 -31.89 -5.68
CA TYR A 55 21.01 -32.61 -5.88
C TYR A 55 22.14 -32.01 -5.03
N VAL A 56 22.30 -30.68 -5.04
CA VAL A 56 23.32 -29.98 -4.27
C VAL A 56 23.14 -30.19 -2.76
N ILE A 57 21.93 -30.01 -2.21
CA ILE A 57 21.73 -30.15 -0.76
C ILE A 57 21.89 -31.59 -0.26
N ALA A 58 21.66 -32.58 -1.12
CA ALA A 58 21.79 -33.99 -0.78
C ALA A 58 23.23 -34.51 -0.89
N HIS A 59 24.06 -33.96 -1.79
CA HIS A 59 25.38 -34.53 -2.11
C HIS A 59 26.56 -33.63 -1.72
N HIS A 60 26.34 -32.35 -1.43
CA HIS A 60 27.43 -31.43 -1.09
C HIS A 60 27.91 -31.64 0.36
N GLU A 61 29.24 -31.72 0.56
CA GLU A 61 29.87 -32.04 1.86
C GLU A 61 29.44 -31.11 3.00
N LEU A 62 29.27 -29.82 2.71
CA LEU A 62 28.85 -28.82 3.69
C LEU A 62 27.35 -28.88 4.05
N THR A 63 26.56 -29.76 3.42
CA THR A 63 25.11 -29.92 3.66
C THR A 63 24.35 -28.58 3.61
N PRO A 64 24.37 -27.85 2.48
CA PRO A 64 23.89 -26.48 2.39
C PRO A 64 22.43 -26.29 2.81
N GLY A 65 21.60 -27.35 2.70
CA GLY A 65 20.22 -27.34 3.16
C GLY A 65 20.05 -26.93 4.64
N LYS A 66 21.02 -27.23 5.51
CA LYS A 66 20.96 -26.85 6.94
C LYS A 66 21.04 -25.34 7.18
N PHE A 67 21.57 -24.59 6.22
CA PHE A 67 21.72 -23.14 6.30
C PHE A 67 20.50 -22.40 5.78
N VAL A 68 19.59 -23.08 5.06
CA VAL A 68 18.37 -22.49 4.51
C VAL A 68 17.41 -22.10 5.61
N LYS A 69 17.10 -20.80 5.68
CA LYS A 69 16.12 -20.22 6.62
C LYS A 69 14.85 -19.78 5.89
N THR A 70 14.99 -19.23 4.70
CA THR A 70 13.86 -18.83 3.86
C THR A 70 13.98 -19.54 2.51
N LEU A 71 12.90 -20.21 2.10
CA LEU A 71 12.80 -20.88 0.82
C LEU A 71 11.57 -20.39 0.08
N GLU A 72 11.77 -19.92 -1.15
CA GLU A 72 10.71 -19.42 -2.01
C GLU A 72 10.61 -20.26 -3.28
N LEU A 73 9.45 -20.87 -3.52
CA LEU A 73 9.17 -21.72 -4.67
C LEU A 73 8.15 -21.03 -5.58
N TYR A 74 8.65 -20.21 -6.51
CA TYR A 74 7.87 -19.58 -7.58
C TYR A 74 8.04 -20.35 -8.90
N ILE A 75 7.84 -21.66 -8.82
CA ILE A 75 8.08 -22.56 -9.95
C ILE A 75 6.96 -22.41 -10.99
N GLU A 76 7.32 -21.93 -12.17
CA GLU A 76 6.45 -21.91 -13.34
C GLU A 76 6.50 -23.28 -14.03
N ASP A 77 5.33 -23.91 -14.24
CA ASP A 77 5.22 -25.31 -14.69
C ASP A 77 5.15 -25.45 -16.23
N PHE A 78 5.61 -24.48 -17.01
CA PHE A 78 5.48 -24.53 -18.47
C PHE A 78 6.34 -25.68 -19.06
N ASN A 79 5.66 -26.75 -19.51
CA ASN A 79 6.22 -27.90 -20.23
C ASN A 79 7.22 -28.80 -19.46
N GLU A 80 7.48 -28.58 -18.17
CA GLU A 80 8.36 -29.43 -17.35
C GLU A 80 7.57 -30.42 -16.48
N ARG A 81 8.16 -31.58 -16.17
CA ARG A 81 7.58 -32.51 -15.19
C ARG A 81 7.45 -31.80 -13.83
N PRO A 82 6.26 -31.78 -13.22
CA PRO A 82 6.05 -31.12 -11.94
C PRO A 82 6.85 -31.78 -10.82
N VAL A 83 7.13 -31.01 -9.78
CA VAL A 83 7.72 -31.51 -8.53
C VAL A 83 6.83 -32.59 -7.92
N THR A 84 7.39 -33.76 -7.64
CA THR A 84 6.67 -34.87 -6.98
C THR A 84 6.75 -34.77 -5.46
N PHE A 85 5.84 -35.48 -4.78
CA PHE A 85 5.87 -35.56 -3.31
C PHE A 85 7.22 -36.08 -2.80
N THR A 86 7.81 -37.11 -3.41
CA THR A 86 9.13 -37.63 -3.01
C THR A 86 10.23 -36.60 -3.13
N GLU A 87 10.22 -35.78 -4.20
CA GLU A 87 11.19 -34.70 -4.36
C GLU A 87 10.99 -33.62 -3.26
N PHE A 88 9.74 -33.31 -2.90
CA PHE A 88 9.40 -32.38 -1.82
C PHE A 88 9.71 -32.94 -0.41
N GLU A 89 9.57 -34.24 -0.21
CA GLU A 89 9.94 -34.91 1.04
C GLU A 89 11.46 -34.91 1.25
N LEU A 90 12.26 -35.08 0.19
CA LEU A 90 13.71 -34.94 0.27
C LEU A 90 14.11 -33.52 0.69
N LEU A 91 13.46 -32.50 0.11
CA LEU A 91 13.66 -31.10 0.51
C LEU A 91 13.46 -30.93 2.02
N SER A 92 12.38 -31.51 2.57
CA SER A 92 12.03 -31.34 3.97
C SER A 92 13.04 -31.98 4.93
N ARG A 93 13.66 -33.10 4.51
CA ARG A 93 14.74 -33.77 5.26
C ARG A 93 16.05 -32.98 5.26
N TYR A 94 16.44 -32.41 4.12
CA TYR A 94 17.73 -31.71 3.99
C TYR A 94 17.68 -30.24 4.45
N CYS A 95 16.52 -29.59 4.37
CA CYS A 95 16.31 -28.21 4.81
C CYS A 95 15.67 -28.17 6.21
N SER A 96 16.31 -28.78 7.20
CA SER A 96 15.72 -28.98 8.54
C SER A 96 15.47 -27.69 9.33
N ASN A 97 16.23 -26.62 9.06
CA ASN A 97 16.23 -25.40 9.86
C ASN A 97 15.42 -24.26 9.23
N LEU A 98 14.45 -24.60 8.39
CA LEU A 98 13.60 -23.66 7.68
C LEU A 98 12.72 -22.87 8.66
N ASN A 99 12.72 -21.54 8.52
CA ASN A 99 11.88 -20.61 9.27
C ASN A 99 10.70 -20.12 8.44
N GLU A 100 10.88 -19.96 7.14
CA GLU A 100 9.91 -19.37 6.22
C GLU A 100 9.85 -20.18 4.92
N LEU A 101 8.65 -20.57 4.51
CA LEU A 101 8.41 -21.26 3.26
C LEU A 101 7.36 -20.50 2.46
N MET A 102 7.72 -20.03 1.27
CA MET A 102 6.82 -19.32 0.38
C MET A 102 6.64 -20.09 -0.93
N PHE A 103 5.41 -20.15 -1.45
CA PHE A 103 5.12 -20.75 -2.75
C PHE A 103 3.80 -20.25 -3.31
N SER A 104 3.69 -20.23 -4.65
CA SER A 104 2.49 -19.77 -5.36
C SER A 104 1.48 -20.89 -5.65
N HIS A 105 1.94 -22.13 -5.82
CA HIS A 105 1.10 -23.22 -6.31
C HIS A 105 0.47 -24.07 -5.20
N ASN A 106 -0.84 -24.32 -5.28
CA ASN A 106 -1.61 -25.09 -4.28
C ASN A 106 -1.15 -26.55 -4.08
N LYS A 107 -0.35 -27.09 -5.01
CA LYS A 107 0.13 -28.49 -4.94
C LYS A 107 1.07 -28.72 -3.75
N TYR A 108 1.84 -27.71 -3.37
CA TYR A 108 2.79 -27.81 -2.26
C TYR A 108 2.08 -27.87 -0.91
N TRP A 109 0.88 -27.29 -0.77
CA TRP A 109 0.05 -27.48 0.41
C TRP A 109 -0.35 -28.94 0.64
N ARG A 110 -0.66 -29.68 -0.43
CA ARG A 110 -0.95 -31.12 -0.32
C ARG A 110 0.29 -31.88 0.15
N CYS A 111 1.44 -31.58 -0.45
CA CYS A 111 2.70 -32.20 -0.05
C CYS A 111 3.03 -31.90 1.43
N MET A 112 2.86 -30.66 1.88
CA MET A 112 3.03 -30.30 3.29
C MET A 112 2.06 -31.02 4.21
N ASN A 113 0.81 -31.22 3.79
CA ASN A 113 -0.18 -31.91 4.61
C ASN A 113 0.17 -33.39 4.80
N ASP A 114 0.79 -34.00 3.81
CA ASP A 114 1.23 -35.39 3.85
C ASP A 114 2.53 -35.58 4.65
N LEU A 115 3.25 -34.50 4.99
CA LEU A 115 4.43 -34.54 5.84
C LEU A 115 4.07 -34.63 7.33
N ASP A 116 4.92 -35.31 8.09
CA ASP A 116 4.91 -35.24 9.54
C ASP A 116 5.60 -33.96 10.03
N LEU A 117 4.83 -32.87 10.05
CA LEU A 117 5.32 -31.56 10.49
C LEU A 117 5.66 -31.54 11.99
N SER A 118 5.29 -32.54 12.79
CA SER A 118 5.66 -32.60 14.21
C SER A 118 7.15 -32.87 14.41
N THR A 119 7.80 -33.50 13.43
CA THR A 119 9.22 -33.83 13.44
C THR A 119 10.02 -32.99 12.45
N ILE A 120 9.38 -32.57 11.36
CA ILE A 120 9.99 -31.82 10.26
C ILE A 120 9.74 -30.32 10.43
N TRP A 121 10.75 -29.50 10.10
CA TRP A 121 10.67 -28.04 10.12
C TRP A 121 10.19 -27.43 11.44
N LEU A 122 10.76 -27.87 12.55
CA LEU A 122 10.44 -27.41 13.91
C LEU A 122 10.52 -25.89 14.11
N HIS A 123 11.23 -25.19 13.23
CA HIS A 123 11.41 -23.73 13.28
C HIS A 123 10.53 -22.95 12.31
N LEU A 124 9.69 -23.62 11.52
CA LEU A 124 8.81 -22.98 10.54
C LEU A 124 7.77 -22.10 11.22
N ARG A 125 7.85 -20.80 10.97
CA ARG A 125 7.03 -19.74 11.59
C ARG A 125 6.16 -19.01 10.60
N LYS A 126 6.52 -19.02 9.31
CA LYS A 126 5.77 -18.35 8.23
C LYS A 126 5.52 -19.29 7.07
N VAL A 127 4.29 -19.23 6.57
CA VAL A 127 3.78 -20.02 5.45
C VAL A 127 2.95 -19.12 4.52
N PRO A 128 2.67 -19.55 3.28
CA PRO A 128 1.89 -18.74 2.35
C PRO A 128 0.44 -18.55 2.82
N ILE A 129 -0.30 -17.72 2.07
CA ILE A 129 -1.73 -17.53 2.28
C ILE A 129 -2.46 -18.87 2.11
N SER A 130 -3.23 -19.26 3.13
CA SER A 130 -4.08 -20.45 3.13
C SER A 130 -5.33 -20.18 2.31
N ARG A 131 -5.51 -20.92 1.21
CA ARG A 131 -6.63 -20.75 0.26
C ARG A 131 -7.57 -21.94 0.15
N ASN A 132 -7.23 -23.07 0.78
CA ASN A 132 -7.97 -24.31 0.63
C ASN A 132 -7.92 -25.15 1.92
N ARG A 133 -8.62 -26.28 1.92
CA ARG A 133 -8.67 -27.18 3.08
C ARG A 133 -7.30 -27.75 3.47
N ALA A 134 -6.47 -28.15 2.51
CA ALA A 134 -5.15 -28.70 2.80
C ALA A 134 -4.24 -27.66 3.47
N SER A 135 -4.29 -26.40 3.02
CA SER A 135 -3.52 -25.33 3.65
C SER A 135 -3.99 -25.02 5.08
N LEU A 136 -5.30 -25.13 5.35
CA LEU A 136 -5.84 -25.00 6.71
C LEU A 136 -5.33 -26.12 7.63
N GLU A 137 -5.41 -27.38 7.18
CA GLU A 137 -4.93 -28.54 7.95
C GLU A 137 -3.45 -28.41 8.30
N VAL A 138 -2.63 -27.91 7.36
CA VAL A 138 -1.23 -27.58 7.62
C VAL A 138 -1.08 -26.48 8.66
N CYS A 139 -1.83 -25.37 8.55
CA CYS A 139 -1.78 -24.29 9.55
C CYS A 139 -2.16 -24.80 10.95
N ILE A 140 -3.12 -25.73 11.07
CA ILE A 140 -3.49 -26.35 12.35
C ILE A 140 -2.34 -27.19 12.91
N LYS A 141 -1.63 -27.96 12.08
CA LYS A 141 -0.45 -28.74 12.48
C LYS A 141 0.74 -27.88 12.92
N LEU A 142 0.81 -26.62 12.46
CA LEU A 142 1.89 -25.68 12.75
C LEU A 142 1.51 -24.65 13.83
N LYS A 143 0.30 -24.74 14.38
CA LYS A 143 -0.37 -23.66 15.11
C LYS A 143 0.42 -23.11 16.31
N ASP A 144 1.17 -23.96 16.99
CA ASP A 144 1.97 -23.65 18.17
C ASP A 144 3.20 -22.76 17.89
N ARG A 145 3.65 -22.68 16.63
CA ARG A 145 4.89 -22.00 16.22
C ARG A 145 4.71 -20.89 15.19
N LEU A 146 3.54 -20.76 14.57
CA LEU A 146 3.30 -19.72 13.56
C LEU A 146 3.35 -18.32 14.17
N GLU A 147 4.11 -17.43 13.51
CA GLU A 147 4.19 -16.00 13.84
C GLU A 147 3.26 -15.18 12.95
N GLN A 148 2.96 -15.66 11.74
CA GLN A 148 2.11 -14.97 10.78
C GLN A 148 1.23 -15.98 10.04
N VAL A 149 -0.06 -15.67 9.90
CA VAL A 149 -1.01 -16.49 9.14
C VAL A 149 -1.96 -15.61 8.34
N ALA A 150 -2.20 -16.01 7.09
CA ALA A 150 -3.18 -15.38 6.22
C ALA A 150 -4.18 -16.41 5.68
N PHE A 151 -5.48 -16.10 5.74
CA PHE A 151 -6.57 -16.95 5.30
C PHE A 151 -7.39 -16.28 4.20
N TYR A 152 -7.62 -17.02 3.12
CA TYR A 152 -8.56 -16.70 2.04
C TYR A 152 -9.47 -17.91 1.81
N ALA A 153 -10.40 -18.15 2.76
CA ALA A 153 -11.15 -19.40 2.87
C ALA A 153 -12.64 -19.20 3.21
N GLN A 154 -13.45 -20.23 2.99
CA GLN A 154 -14.88 -20.30 3.38
C GLN A 154 -15.04 -20.47 4.91
N ASP A 155 -16.16 -19.97 5.45
CA ASP A 155 -16.36 -19.54 6.86
C ASP A 155 -16.07 -20.56 7.94
N GLN A 156 -16.55 -21.79 7.75
CA GLN A 156 -16.46 -22.84 8.76
C GLN A 156 -15.00 -23.22 9.09
N SER A 157 -14.09 -22.99 8.15
CA SER A 157 -12.68 -23.33 8.27
C SER A 157 -11.94 -22.45 9.28
N ILE A 158 -12.23 -21.14 9.30
CA ILE A 158 -11.53 -20.18 10.16
C ILE A 158 -11.99 -20.36 11.61
N LEU A 159 -13.30 -20.51 11.84
CA LEU A 159 -13.85 -20.80 13.16
C LEU A 159 -13.28 -22.09 13.75
N PHE A 160 -13.15 -23.14 12.93
CA PHE A 160 -12.51 -24.38 13.34
C PHE A 160 -11.04 -24.17 13.73
N PHE A 161 -10.27 -23.42 12.94
CA PHE A 161 -8.87 -23.08 13.27
C PHE A 161 -8.77 -22.35 14.60
N MET A 162 -9.66 -21.40 14.89
CA MET A 162 -9.59 -20.60 16.12
C MET A 162 -9.96 -21.40 17.38
N THR A 163 -10.93 -22.30 17.26
CA THR A 163 -11.48 -23.06 18.41
C THR A 163 -10.71 -24.33 18.75
N THR A 164 -9.95 -24.89 17.82
CA THR A 164 -9.17 -26.12 18.05
C THR A 164 -7.89 -25.87 18.84
N SER A 165 -7.51 -26.82 19.70
CA SER A 165 -6.22 -26.83 20.39
C SER A 165 -5.12 -27.46 19.50
N PRO A 166 -3.85 -27.03 19.58
CA PRO A 166 -3.28 -26.00 20.45
C PRO A 166 -3.68 -24.58 20.04
N HIS A 167 -3.54 -23.59 20.93
CA HIS A 167 -3.65 -22.17 20.57
C HIS A 167 -2.38 -21.68 19.83
N CYS A 168 -2.39 -20.44 19.33
CA CYS A 168 -1.28 -19.78 18.64
C CYS A 168 -0.51 -18.81 19.58
N PRO A 169 0.30 -19.28 20.53
CA PRO A 169 0.94 -18.41 21.52
C PRO A 169 1.99 -17.45 20.92
N ARG A 170 2.45 -17.69 19.69
CA ARG A 170 3.48 -16.88 19.02
C ARG A 170 2.94 -16.02 17.87
N LEU A 171 1.65 -16.07 17.60
CA LEU A 171 1.07 -15.38 16.46
C LEU A 171 1.09 -13.87 16.70
N LEU A 172 1.78 -13.15 15.82
CA LEU A 172 1.91 -11.69 15.84
C LEU A 172 1.03 -11.04 14.77
N LYS A 173 0.81 -11.72 13.62
CA LYS A 173 0.01 -11.22 12.50
C LYS A 173 -1.03 -12.23 12.05
N MET A 174 -2.27 -11.77 11.90
CA MET A 174 -3.37 -12.56 11.35
C MET A 174 -4.13 -11.77 10.29
N ASP A 175 -4.11 -12.27 9.06
CA ASP A 175 -4.88 -11.73 7.94
C ASP A 175 -6.02 -12.70 7.60
N VAL A 176 -7.26 -12.21 7.57
CA VAL A 176 -8.43 -12.96 7.15
C VAL A 176 -9.15 -12.16 6.08
N ALA A 177 -9.24 -12.72 4.88
CA ALA A 177 -9.98 -12.13 3.78
C ALA A 177 -10.96 -13.14 3.21
N THR A 178 -12.24 -12.92 3.46
CA THR A 178 -13.29 -13.77 2.91
C THR A 178 -14.55 -12.95 2.69
N CYS A 179 -15.14 -13.10 1.51
CA CYS A 179 -16.43 -12.52 1.17
C CYS A 179 -17.61 -13.32 1.74
N HIS A 180 -17.31 -14.39 2.49
CA HIS A 180 -18.32 -15.29 3.04
C HIS A 180 -18.45 -15.21 4.59
N LEU A 181 -17.50 -14.63 5.32
CA LEU A 181 -17.58 -14.70 6.79
C LEU A 181 -18.40 -13.54 7.33
N LEU A 182 -19.50 -13.87 8.00
CA LEU A 182 -20.12 -12.97 8.97
C LEU A 182 -19.45 -13.16 10.33
N LEU A 183 -18.62 -12.21 10.71
CA LEU A 183 -17.84 -12.24 11.95
C LEU A 183 -18.71 -11.77 13.11
N THR A 184 -18.84 -12.62 14.13
CA THR A 184 -19.54 -12.31 15.38
C THR A 184 -18.57 -11.81 16.44
N THR A 185 -19.10 -11.18 17.49
CA THR A 185 -18.31 -10.77 18.68
C THR A 185 -17.62 -11.95 19.36
N ASP A 186 -18.25 -13.12 19.39
CA ASP A 186 -17.67 -14.34 19.97
C ASP A 186 -16.58 -14.96 19.09
N ALA A 187 -16.69 -14.83 17.77
CA ALA A 187 -15.61 -15.20 16.86
C ALA A 187 -14.38 -14.29 17.07
N LEU A 188 -14.59 -12.98 17.27
CA LEU A 188 -13.50 -12.05 17.58
C LEU A 188 -12.84 -12.36 18.94
N LYS A 189 -13.62 -12.69 19.97
CA LYS A 189 -13.07 -13.21 21.25
C LYS A 189 -12.23 -14.46 21.02
N SER A 190 -12.70 -15.38 20.19
CA SER A 190 -12.00 -16.62 19.88
C SER A 190 -10.66 -16.36 19.18
N ILE A 191 -10.55 -15.31 18.35
CA ILE A 191 -9.26 -14.86 17.77
C ILE A 191 -8.28 -14.51 18.90
N HIS A 192 -8.69 -13.64 19.81
CA HIS A 192 -7.81 -13.13 20.88
C HIS A 192 -7.43 -14.21 21.90
N VAL A 193 -8.36 -15.11 22.22
CA VAL A 193 -8.06 -16.29 23.06
C VAL A 193 -7.07 -17.23 22.35
N CYS A 194 -7.23 -17.40 21.04
CA CYS A 194 -6.33 -18.23 20.25
C CYS A 194 -4.95 -17.60 20.07
N ALA A 195 -4.85 -16.28 19.95
CA ALA A 195 -3.63 -15.54 19.64
C ALA A 195 -3.42 -14.37 20.63
N PRO A 196 -2.94 -14.64 21.85
CA PRO A 196 -2.85 -13.62 22.90
C PRO A 196 -1.78 -12.53 22.64
N LEU A 197 -0.79 -12.80 21.78
CA LEU A 197 0.29 -11.86 21.44
C LEU A 197 0.07 -11.14 20.10
N LEU A 198 -1.16 -11.18 19.57
CA LEU A 198 -1.49 -10.61 18.27
C LEU A 198 -1.29 -9.09 18.26
N ARG A 199 -0.49 -8.60 17.31
CA ARG A 199 -0.20 -7.17 17.11
C ARG A 199 -0.85 -6.60 15.86
N GLU A 200 -0.90 -7.39 14.80
CA GLU A 200 -1.47 -7.02 13.51
C GLU A 200 -2.67 -7.91 13.20
N LEU A 201 -3.85 -7.31 13.09
CA LEU A 201 -5.09 -8.01 12.77
C LEU A 201 -5.76 -7.37 11.56
N SER A 202 -5.78 -8.08 10.43
CA SER A 202 -6.49 -7.64 9.22
C SER A 202 -7.70 -8.51 8.94
N LEU A 203 -8.88 -7.95 9.14
CA LEU A 203 -10.18 -8.60 8.98
C LEU A 203 -10.95 -7.95 7.83
N MET A 204 -10.73 -8.51 6.65
CA MET A 204 -11.45 -8.20 5.41
C MET A 204 -12.74 -9.04 5.31
N VAL A 205 -13.57 -8.95 6.36
CA VAL A 205 -14.80 -9.73 6.54
C VAL A 205 -15.93 -8.83 7.08
N CYS A 206 -17.17 -9.21 6.83
CA CYS A 206 -18.33 -8.45 7.30
C CYS A 206 -18.58 -8.75 8.77
N MET A 207 -18.87 -7.73 9.57
CA MET A 207 -19.38 -7.96 10.93
C MET A 207 -20.90 -8.10 10.92
N GLU A 208 -21.41 -8.93 11.82
CA GLU A 208 -22.85 -9.01 12.09
C GLU A 208 -23.39 -7.65 12.56
N ASN A 209 -24.52 -7.21 12.00
CA ASN A 209 -25.18 -5.99 12.45
C ASN A 209 -25.67 -6.19 13.88
N ILE A 210 -25.20 -5.33 14.78
CA ILE A 210 -25.58 -5.39 16.18
C ILE A 210 -26.84 -4.53 16.35
N SER A 211 -27.99 -5.18 16.56
CA SER A 211 -29.28 -4.50 16.74
C SER A 211 -29.42 -3.77 18.09
N ASP A 212 -28.54 -4.02 19.06
CA ASP A 212 -28.55 -3.47 20.42
C ASP A 212 -27.12 -3.22 20.91
N PRO A 213 -26.80 -2.12 21.63
CA PRO A 213 -25.43 -1.81 22.04
C PRO A 213 -24.75 -3.06 22.64
N PRO A 214 -23.59 -3.48 22.10
CA PRO A 214 -23.03 -4.76 22.48
C PRO A 214 -22.76 -4.75 23.99
N PRO A 215 -23.03 -5.87 24.70
CA PRO A 215 -22.46 -6.02 26.03
C PRO A 215 -20.95 -5.79 25.90
N PRO A 216 -20.33 -4.99 26.80
CA PRO A 216 -18.91 -4.72 26.72
C PRO A 216 -18.19 -6.05 26.57
N LEU A 217 -17.37 -6.17 25.52
CA LEU A 217 -16.50 -7.32 25.35
C LEU A 217 -15.58 -7.33 26.57
N SER A 218 -15.93 -8.10 27.61
CA SER A 218 -15.03 -8.38 28.71
C SER A 218 -13.97 -9.35 28.19
N LEU A 219 -13.12 -8.87 27.28
CA LEU A 219 -11.86 -9.52 27.01
C LEU A 219 -11.13 -9.53 28.34
N VAL A 220 -10.85 -10.75 28.79
CA VAL A 220 -10.65 -11.15 30.19
C VAL A 220 -9.43 -10.49 30.83
N ASP A 221 -8.60 -9.79 30.05
CA ASP A 221 -7.42 -9.10 30.56
C ASP A 221 -7.06 -7.89 29.67
N ARG A 222 -6.83 -6.72 30.28
CA ARG A 222 -6.35 -5.53 29.56
C ARG A 222 -4.98 -5.75 28.92
N HIS A 223 -4.25 -6.78 29.37
CA HIS A 223 -2.95 -7.19 28.84
C HIS A 223 -3.03 -8.12 27.61
N MET A 224 -4.23 -8.49 27.14
CA MET A 224 -4.42 -9.29 25.92
C MET A 224 -4.77 -8.43 24.70
N ASN A 225 -5.01 -7.13 24.89
CA ASN A 225 -5.49 -6.22 23.83
C ASN A 225 -4.33 -5.39 23.27
N HIS A 226 -3.33 -6.06 22.69
CA HIS A 226 -2.12 -5.45 22.13
C HIS A 226 -2.16 -5.30 20.61
N VAL A 227 -3.35 -5.23 20.01
CA VAL A 227 -3.48 -4.98 18.57
C VAL A 227 -3.03 -3.55 18.28
N GLN A 228 -1.82 -3.42 17.74
CA GLN A 228 -1.21 -2.17 17.32
C GLN A 228 -1.76 -1.75 15.96
N GLU A 229 -1.95 -2.71 15.05
CA GLU A 229 -2.50 -2.47 13.72
C GLU A 229 -3.79 -3.27 13.51
N LEU A 230 -4.88 -2.56 13.24
CA LEU A 230 -6.18 -3.15 12.98
C LEU A 230 -6.66 -2.71 11.59
N LYS A 231 -7.00 -3.68 10.74
CA LYS A 231 -7.61 -3.41 9.43
C LYS A 231 -8.98 -4.06 9.33
N CYS A 232 -10.02 -3.28 9.04
CA CYS A 232 -11.41 -3.71 9.07
C CYS A 232 -12.15 -3.36 7.79
N LEU A 233 -13.13 -4.18 7.43
CA LEU A 233 -14.07 -3.92 6.34
C LEU A 233 -15.41 -3.39 6.88
N ILE A 234 -15.83 -2.23 6.38
CA ILE A 234 -17.04 -1.50 6.76
C ILE A 234 -17.98 -1.44 5.56
N HIS A 235 -19.20 -1.93 5.75
CA HIS A 235 -20.25 -1.88 4.72
C HIS A 235 -21.41 -0.95 5.10
N HIS A 236 -21.45 -0.47 6.35
CA HIS A 236 -22.61 0.20 6.92
C HIS A 236 -22.23 1.18 8.04
N PRO A 237 -22.95 2.30 8.22
CA PRO A 237 -22.73 3.21 9.36
C PRO A 237 -22.94 2.54 10.71
N ASP A 238 -23.97 1.69 10.84
CA ASP A 238 -24.21 0.88 12.04
C ASP A 238 -23.28 -0.34 12.14
N SER A 239 -22.13 -0.33 11.46
CA SER A 239 -21.19 -1.45 11.55
C SER A 239 -20.79 -1.66 13.00
N ALA A 240 -20.93 -2.91 13.44
CA ALA A 240 -20.49 -3.38 14.75
C ALA A 240 -19.01 -3.08 15.04
N TRP A 241 -18.19 -2.84 14.00
CA TRP A 241 -16.82 -2.40 14.16
C TRP A 241 -16.70 -1.15 15.02
N PHE A 242 -17.57 -0.15 14.85
CA PHE A 242 -17.48 1.10 15.61
C PHE A 242 -17.60 0.89 17.13
N PRO A 243 -18.69 0.29 17.67
CA PRO A 243 -18.79 0.06 19.10
C PRO A 243 -17.75 -0.95 19.61
N ILE A 244 -17.37 -1.95 18.82
CA ILE A 244 -16.35 -2.93 19.22
C ILE A 244 -15.00 -2.28 19.39
N ILE A 245 -14.56 -1.43 18.45
CA ILE A 245 -13.27 -0.76 18.56
C ILE A 245 -13.24 0.11 19.80
N LYS A 246 -14.29 0.94 20.01
CA LYS A 246 -14.43 1.80 21.21
C LYS A 246 -14.36 1.01 22.52
N ALA A 247 -14.98 -0.16 22.57
CA ALA A 247 -15.06 -0.96 23.78
C ALA A 247 -13.81 -1.82 24.04
N THR A 248 -13.06 -2.17 23.00
CA THR A 248 -12.08 -3.26 23.04
C THR A 248 -10.63 -2.78 22.91
N TYR A 249 -10.37 -1.82 22.02
CA TYR A 249 -9.03 -1.40 21.65
C TYR A 249 -8.80 0.04 22.13
N TYR A 250 -8.03 0.19 23.21
CA TYR A 250 -7.82 1.50 23.86
C TYR A 250 -6.70 2.34 23.22
N ASP A 251 -5.69 1.69 22.63
CA ASP A 251 -4.55 2.33 21.99
C ASP A 251 -4.22 1.58 20.70
N ILE A 252 -4.55 2.20 19.55
CA ILE A 252 -4.27 1.65 18.22
C ILE A 252 -3.21 2.55 17.57
N ASP A 253 -2.08 1.95 17.21
CA ASP A 253 -1.04 2.65 16.45
C ASP A 253 -1.53 2.93 15.03
N LYS A 254 -2.13 1.94 14.35
CA LYS A 254 -2.69 2.09 13.01
C LYS A 254 -4.06 1.44 12.85
N LEU A 255 -5.08 2.21 12.51
CA LEU A 255 -6.41 1.72 12.15
C LEU A 255 -6.64 1.92 10.65
N THR A 256 -6.85 0.83 9.89
CA THR A 256 -7.24 0.89 8.48
C THR A 256 -8.71 0.48 8.32
N MET A 257 -9.57 1.36 7.83
CA MET A 257 -10.98 1.08 7.59
C MET A 257 -11.26 1.07 6.09
N ILE A 258 -11.51 -0.10 5.54
CA ILE A 258 -11.92 -0.24 4.14
C ILE A 258 -13.43 -0.13 4.07
N ILE A 259 -13.94 0.89 3.39
CA ILE A 259 -15.36 1.16 3.27
C ILE A 259 -15.80 0.75 1.87
N SER A 260 -16.64 -0.26 1.77
CA SER A 260 -17.04 -0.84 0.47
C SER A 260 -18.55 -0.84 0.31
N ASN A 261 -19.01 -0.35 -0.84
CA ASN A 261 -20.43 -0.41 -1.23
C ASN A 261 -20.84 -1.78 -1.77
N VAL A 262 -19.89 -2.69 -1.98
CA VAL A 262 -20.20 -4.06 -2.41
C VAL A 262 -20.92 -4.76 -1.28
N THR A 263 -22.21 -5.01 -1.47
CA THR A 263 -23.01 -5.75 -0.50
C THR A 263 -22.44 -7.17 -0.36
N PRO A 264 -22.19 -7.64 0.87
CA PRO A 264 -21.78 -9.02 1.05
C PRO A 264 -22.82 -9.98 0.48
N ARG A 265 -22.34 -11.05 -0.16
CA ARG A 265 -23.20 -12.11 -0.75
C ARG A 265 -23.77 -13.04 0.33
N HIS A 266 -24.35 -12.48 1.38
CA HIS A 266 -24.91 -13.22 2.51
C HIS A 266 -26.42 -13.23 2.57
N ALA A 267 -26.98 -14.42 2.81
CA ALA A 267 -28.36 -14.59 3.19
C ALA A 267 -28.62 -13.87 4.53
N GLY A 268 -29.49 -12.87 4.52
CA GLY A 268 -29.88 -12.10 5.71
C GLY A 268 -29.32 -10.68 5.81
N TYR A 269 -28.34 -10.30 4.96
CA TYR A 269 -27.91 -8.91 4.89
C TYR A 269 -28.95 -8.09 4.11
N THR A 270 -29.74 -7.28 4.83
CA THR A 270 -30.67 -6.35 4.20
C THR A 270 -29.94 -5.04 3.94
N ALA A 271 -29.68 -4.75 2.67
CA ALA A 271 -29.14 -3.46 2.26
C ALA A 271 -30.20 -2.39 2.56
N ARG A 272 -30.03 -1.67 3.67
CA ARG A 272 -30.79 -0.46 3.92
C ARG A 272 -30.19 0.68 3.07
N GLN A 273 -31.04 1.56 2.55
CA GLN A 273 -30.59 2.77 1.90
C GLN A 273 -30.08 3.75 2.97
N HIS A 274 -28.77 3.80 3.17
CA HIS A 274 -28.13 4.77 4.05
C HIS A 274 -27.37 5.80 3.25
N THR A 275 -27.27 7.01 3.81
CA THR A 275 -26.37 8.00 3.23
C THR A 275 -24.95 7.66 3.65
N LYS A 276 -24.04 7.54 2.68
CA LYS A 276 -22.62 7.25 2.92
C LYS A 276 -21.98 8.23 3.94
N PHE A 277 -22.56 9.43 4.10
CA PHE A 277 -22.27 10.40 5.15
C PHE A 277 -22.40 9.89 6.60
N GLU A 278 -23.33 8.97 6.87
CA GLU A 278 -23.51 8.40 8.21
C GLU A 278 -22.29 7.57 8.65
N ILE A 279 -21.58 6.96 7.69
CA ILE A 279 -20.33 6.22 7.97
C ILE A 279 -19.27 7.20 8.44
N VAL A 280 -19.14 8.34 7.76
CA VAL A 280 -18.16 9.40 8.09
C VAL A 280 -18.45 10.01 9.47
N ARG A 281 -19.71 10.22 9.84
CA ARG A 281 -20.07 10.66 11.20
C ARG A 281 -19.68 9.63 12.26
N SER A 282 -19.98 8.35 12.00
CA SER A 282 -19.63 7.25 12.92
C SER A 282 -18.12 7.10 13.10
N LEU A 283 -17.34 7.35 12.04
CA LEU A 283 -15.88 7.44 12.06
C LEU A 283 -15.39 8.60 12.93
N ILE A 284 -15.97 9.79 12.79
CA ILE A 284 -15.58 10.94 13.59
C ILE A 284 -15.87 10.70 15.07
N ASP A 285 -17.01 10.08 15.40
CA ASP A 285 -17.31 9.67 16.77
C ASP A 285 -16.33 8.61 17.29
N LEU A 286 -15.82 7.73 16.42
CA LEU A 286 -14.76 6.77 16.78
C LEU A 286 -13.45 7.48 17.12
N ILE A 287 -13.02 8.43 16.28
CA ILE A 287 -11.81 9.23 16.50
C ILE A 287 -11.90 10.03 17.79
N LYS A 288 -13.07 10.61 18.10
CA LYS A 288 -13.29 11.38 19.34
C LYS A 288 -13.17 10.55 20.61
N SER A 289 -13.39 9.23 20.52
CA SER A 289 -13.49 8.34 21.69
C SER A 289 -12.31 7.37 21.86
N THR A 290 -11.42 7.27 20.88
CA THR A 290 -10.35 6.25 20.86
C THR A 290 -8.98 6.90 20.59
N SER A 291 -7.92 6.47 21.29
CA SER A 291 -6.56 6.90 20.98
C SER A 291 -6.07 6.19 19.73
N ILE A 292 -6.00 6.92 18.61
CA ILE A 292 -5.51 6.42 17.32
C ILE A 292 -4.32 7.29 16.90
N ARG A 293 -3.16 6.68 16.62
CA ARG A 293 -1.99 7.42 16.12
C ARG A 293 -2.06 7.64 14.62
N GLU A 294 -2.41 6.61 13.86
CA GLU A 294 -2.61 6.63 12.42
C GLU A 294 -3.99 6.04 12.05
N LEU A 295 -4.83 6.80 11.34
CA LEU A 295 -6.10 6.32 10.80
C LEU A 295 -6.07 6.38 9.28
N GLU A 296 -6.15 5.24 8.61
CA GLU A 296 -6.24 5.08 7.16
C GLU A 296 -7.68 4.68 6.78
N MET A 297 -8.34 5.40 5.89
CA MET A 297 -9.71 5.12 5.44
C MET A 297 -9.71 4.93 3.94
N ASP A 298 -9.97 3.70 3.47
CA ASP A 298 -9.91 3.30 2.06
C ASP A 298 -11.33 3.00 1.55
N PHE A 299 -11.94 3.94 0.85
CA PHE A 299 -13.27 3.80 0.28
C PHE A 299 -13.14 3.21 -1.11
N LYS A 300 -13.67 2.00 -1.28
CA LYS A 300 -13.66 1.26 -2.55
C LYS A 300 -15.03 1.25 -3.19
N PHE A 301 -15.07 1.30 -4.52
CA PHE A 301 -16.30 1.20 -5.32
C PHE A 301 -17.31 2.29 -4.97
N VAL A 302 -16.86 3.55 -4.94
CA VAL A 302 -17.73 4.69 -4.69
C VAL A 302 -18.25 5.22 -6.02
N ASP A 303 -19.51 4.97 -6.35
CA ASP A 303 -20.12 5.49 -7.59
C ASP A 303 -20.46 6.99 -7.53
N ASP A 304 -20.24 7.66 -6.39
CA ASP A 304 -20.70 9.02 -6.13
C ASP A 304 -19.54 9.94 -5.71
N ILE A 305 -19.10 10.79 -6.64
CA ILE A 305 -18.08 11.82 -6.42
C ILE A 305 -18.50 12.78 -5.30
N SER A 306 -19.80 13.07 -5.18
CA SER A 306 -20.37 13.92 -4.13
C SER A 306 -20.14 13.34 -2.73
N PHE A 307 -20.07 12.01 -2.62
CA PHE A 307 -19.74 11.36 -1.36
C PHE A 307 -18.24 11.51 -1.01
N LEU A 308 -17.34 11.34 -1.98
CA LEU A 308 -15.91 11.56 -1.74
C LEU A 308 -15.65 12.99 -1.29
N GLN A 309 -16.34 13.93 -1.94
CA GLN A 309 -16.31 15.33 -1.56
C GLN A 309 -16.76 15.52 -0.11
N ALA A 310 -17.97 15.08 0.19
CA ALA A 310 -18.56 15.10 1.53
C ALA A 310 -17.68 14.49 2.62
N ALA A 311 -17.09 13.32 2.36
CA ALA A 311 -16.22 12.62 3.29
C ALA A 311 -14.95 13.44 3.56
N THR A 312 -14.31 13.94 2.50
CA THR A 312 -13.14 14.82 2.57
C THR A 312 -13.45 16.10 3.36
N ALA A 313 -14.60 16.72 3.10
CA ALA A 313 -15.10 17.90 3.79
C ALA A 313 -15.29 17.67 5.27
N THR A 314 -16.03 16.63 5.61
CA THR A 314 -16.35 16.37 7.00
C THR A 314 -15.08 16.02 7.77
N LEU A 315 -14.19 15.21 7.20
CA LEU A 315 -12.91 14.85 7.83
C LEU A 315 -12.02 16.07 8.07
N LEU A 316 -11.83 16.95 7.09
CA LEU A 316 -10.95 18.11 7.24
C LEU A 316 -11.60 19.22 8.07
N TYR A 317 -12.90 19.46 7.90
CA TYR A 317 -13.62 20.53 8.59
C TYR A 317 -13.86 20.24 10.08
N ASP A 318 -14.24 19.00 10.44
CA ASP A 318 -14.46 18.64 11.85
C ASP A 318 -13.13 18.54 12.61
N GLN A 319 -12.03 18.18 11.94
CA GLN A 319 -10.70 18.22 12.55
C GLN A 319 -10.23 19.65 12.85
N CYS A 320 -10.54 20.60 11.97
CA CYS A 320 -10.16 22.00 12.15
C CYS A 320 -11.02 22.76 13.16
N ASN A 321 -12.27 22.37 13.39
CA ASN A 321 -13.20 23.16 14.21
C ASN A 321 -13.38 22.67 15.65
N ASP A 322 -13.06 21.42 16.00
CA ASP A 322 -13.53 20.87 17.29
C ASP A 322 -12.54 19.95 18.02
N LEU A 323 -11.31 19.79 17.53
CA LEU A 323 -10.31 18.95 18.18
C LEU A 323 -9.26 19.81 18.90
N GLY A 324 -9.17 19.63 20.22
CA GLY A 324 -8.02 20.09 21.02
C GLY A 324 -6.68 19.44 20.63
N THR A 325 -6.63 18.73 19.49
CA THR A 325 -5.49 18.00 18.94
C THR A 325 -5.44 18.25 17.44
N ALA A 326 -4.48 19.05 16.98
CA ALA A 326 -4.22 19.25 15.56
C ALA A 326 -3.56 17.98 14.98
N MET A 327 -4.29 17.17 14.22
CA MET A 327 -3.74 16.04 13.48
C MET A 327 -3.55 16.42 12.01
N PRO A 328 -2.35 16.27 11.43
CA PRO A 328 -2.21 16.31 9.97
C PRO A 328 -3.08 15.23 9.31
N VAL A 329 -3.69 15.62 8.20
CA VAL A 329 -4.54 14.77 7.36
C VAL A 329 -3.92 14.71 5.98
N SER A 330 -3.58 13.51 5.53
CA SER A 330 -3.15 13.21 4.17
C SER A 330 -4.28 12.47 3.47
N VAL A 331 -4.76 12.97 2.34
CA VAL A 331 -5.86 12.37 1.59
C VAL A 331 -5.37 12.04 0.20
N LYS A 332 -5.39 10.77 -0.20
CA LYS A 332 -5.09 10.27 -1.53
C LYS A 332 -6.36 9.79 -2.21
N ALA A 333 -6.83 10.49 -3.22
CA ALA A 333 -7.98 10.12 -4.02
C ALA A 333 -7.53 9.67 -5.41
N SER A 334 -7.86 8.43 -5.79
CA SER A 334 -7.61 7.88 -7.12
C SER A 334 -8.93 7.75 -7.89
N PHE A 335 -8.99 8.38 -9.05
CA PHE A 335 -10.14 8.38 -9.95
C PHE A 335 -9.79 7.50 -11.14
N VAL A 336 -10.46 6.35 -11.25
CA VAL A 336 -10.38 5.50 -12.44
C VAL A 336 -11.61 5.80 -13.30
N VAL A 337 -11.39 6.36 -14.49
CA VAL A 337 -12.43 6.59 -15.51
C VAL A 337 -12.35 5.43 -16.51
N PRO A 338 -13.32 4.50 -16.52
CA PRO A 338 -13.32 3.38 -17.44
C PRO A 338 -14.13 3.66 -18.71
N GLY A 339 -13.65 3.10 -19.80
CA GLY A 339 -14.49 2.67 -20.93
C GLY A 339 -15.40 1.52 -20.45
N ASP A 340 -16.70 1.76 -20.53
CA ASP A 340 -17.82 0.80 -20.44
C ASP A 340 -18.01 -0.11 -19.21
N PHE A 341 -17.15 -0.15 -18.19
CA PHE A 341 -17.45 -0.94 -16.97
C PHE A 341 -17.06 -0.22 -15.66
N ASP A 342 -18.06 0.11 -14.86
CA ASP A 342 -18.03 0.54 -13.45
C ASP A 342 -16.93 1.54 -13.04
N CYS A 343 -17.26 2.83 -12.94
CA CYS A 343 -16.36 3.86 -12.40
C CYS A 343 -15.85 3.49 -11.00
N HIS A 344 -14.57 3.14 -10.88
CA HIS A 344 -13.97 2.77 -9.60
C HIS A 344 -13.21 3.96 -9.01
N HIS A 345 -13.84 4.61 -8.04
CA HIS A 345 -13.14 5.60 -7.23
C HIS A 345 -12.55 4.91 -5.99
N GLN A 346 -11.25 5.13 -5.78
CA GLN A 346 -10.57 4.78 -4.55
C GLN A 346 -10.25 6.06 -3.78
N PHE A 347 -10.64 6.15 -2.52
CA PHE A 347 -10.28 7.28 -1.68
C PHE A 347 -9.61 6.78 -0.42
N LEU A 348 -8.40 7.27 -0.15
CA LEU A 348 -7.57 6.89 0.95
C LEU A 348 -7.29 8.11 1.82
N ALA A 349 -7.83 8.19 3.04
CA ALA A 349 -7.50 9.27 3.97
C ALA A 349 -6.69 8.74 5.14
N LYS A 350 -5.50 9.31 5.36
CA LYS A 350 -4.56 9.02 6.43
C LYS A 350 -4.49 10.20 7.41
N LEU A 351 -4.93 10.02 8.65
CA LEU A 351 -4.72 10.97 9.74
C LEU A 351 -3.56 10.50 10.60
N THR A 352 -2.66 11.40 10.97
CA THR A 352 -1.53 11.07 11.86
C THR A 352 -1.43 12.05 13.02
N ARG A 353 -1.10 11.58 14.22
CA ARG A 353 -0.84 12.47 15.36
C ARG A 353 0.60 12.96 15.27
N SER A 354 0.79 14.28 15.29
CA SER A 354 2.14 14.85 15.35
C SER A 354 2.78 14.49 16.69
N GLU A 355 3.90 13.77 16.66
CA GLU A 355 4.72 13.57 17.85
C GLU A 355 5.30 14.93 18.25
N THR A 356 5.03 15.32 19.49
CA THR A 356 5.37 16.62 20.06
C THR A 356 6.81 17.03 19.78
N HIS A 357 6.97 17.98 18.85
CA HIS A 357 8.06 18.95 18.88
C HIS A 357 7.45 20.35 18.80
N GLU A 358 7.85 21.22 19.73
CA GLU A 358 7.32 22.58 19.97
C GLU A 358 7.50 23.59 18.83
N GLN A 359 7.77 23.16 17.60
CA GLN A 359 7.95 24.06 16.46
C GLN A 359 6.83 23.87 15.44
N GLN A 360 5.94 24.86 15.48
CA GLN A 360 4.79 25.13 14.62
C GLN A 360 3.55 24.24 14.82
N LYS A 361 2.60 24.79 15.59
CA LYS A 361 1.20 24.34 15.77
C LYS A 361 0.37 24.27 14.47
N ARG A 362 0.98 24.29 13.28
CA ARG A 362 0.25 24.31 12.02
C ARG A 362 0.13 22.87 11.52
N ALA A 363 -1.09 22.33 11.52
CA ALA A 363 -1.34 21.06 10.85
C ALA A 363 -1.09 21.23 9.35
N HIS A 364 -0.21 20.42 8.79
CA HIS A 364 -0.02 20.34 7.34
C HIS A 364 -1.03 19.33 6.79
N HIS A 365 -1.88 19.80 5.89
CA HIS A 365 -2.88 18.96 5.22
C HIS A 365 -2.40 18.67 3.81
N GLN A 366 -2.26 17.38 3.51
CA GLN A 366 -1.80 16.89 2.21
C GLN A 366 -2.97 16.32 1.43
N LEU A 367 -3.04 16.63 0.14
CA LEU A 367 -4.02 16.07 -0.78
C LEU A 367 -3.28 15.52 -2.00
N GLU A 368 -3.51 14.26 -2.35
CA GLU A 368 -2.95 13.57 -3.50
C GLU A 368 -4.11 13.15 -4.41
N TYR A 369 -4.12 13.63 -5.65
CA TYR A 369 -5.04 13.15 -6.67
C TYR A 369 -4.28 12.28 -7.66
N ARG A 370 -4.83 11.11 -7.95
CA ARG A 370 -4.36 10.25 -9.03
C ARG A 370 -5.46 10.08 -10.06
N PHE A 371 -5.23 10.52 -11.28
CA PHE A 371 -6.17 10.35 -12.39
C PHE A 371 -5.71 9.20 -13.28
N ILE A 372 -6.55 8.17 -13.42
CA ILE A 372 -6.31 6.96 -14.21
C ILE A 372 -7.41 6.88 -15.28
N ARG A 373 -7.05 6.86 -16.56
CA ARG A 373 -7.99 6.61 -17.67
C ARG A 373 -7.77 5.21 -18.24
N GLU A 374 -8.84 4.43 -18.35
CA GLU A 374 -8.87 3.11 -18.99
C GLU A 374 -9.68 3.22 -20.29
N SER A 375 -9.00 3.36 -21.44
CA SER A 375 -9.54 3.45 -22.82
C SER A 375 -10.46 4.64 -23.17
N ASP A 376 -10.05 5.42 -24.18
CA ASP A 376 -10.96 6.20 -25.02
C ASP A 376 -11.23 5.30 -26.25
N GLU A 377 -12.34 4.56 -26.29
CA GLU A 377 -12.86 4.11 -27.59
C GLU A 377 -13.44 5.32 -28.35
N GLU A 378 -13.38 5.25 -29.67
CA GLU A 378 -13.54 6.38 -30.59
C GLU A 378 -14.82 7.21 -30.33
N ASP A 379 -14.65 8.54 -30.34
CA ASP A 379 -15.72 9.56 -30.45
C ASP A 379 -16.66 9.78 -29.25
N ASP A 380 -16.23 9.51 -28.01
CA ASP A 380 -16.99 10.00 -26.85
C ASP A 380 -16.89 11.54 -26.73
N GLU A 381 -18.01 12.21 -27.04
CA GLU A 381 -18.24 13.66 -26.91
C GLU A 381 -18.06 14.20 -25.47
N HIS A 382 -17.83 13.30 -24.50
CA HIS A 382 -17.67 13.62 -23.08
C HIS A 382 -16.19 13.79 -22.74
N ASN A 383 -15.55 14.80 -23.34
CA ASN A 383 -14.22 15.29 -22.96
C ASN A 383 -14.26 15.92 -21.55
N VAL A 384 -14.38 15.11 -20.50
CA VAL A 384 -14.20 15.58 -19.12
C VAL A 384 -12.71 15.82 -18.93
N SER A 385 -12.31 17.08 -18.77
CA SER A 385 -10.90 17.40 -18.48
C SER A 385 -10.55 16.98 -17.05
N GLU A 386 -9.27 16.68 -16.79
CA GLU A 386 -8.77 16.46 -15.42
C GLU A 386 -9.05 17.69 -14.53
N LEU A 387 -9.17 18.88 -15.14
CA LEU A 387 -9.62 20.11 -14.51
C LEU A 387 -11.11 20.11 -14.16
N ASP A 388 -11.96 19.50 -14.96
CA ASP A 388 -13.37 19.32 -14.62
C ASP A 388 -13.46 18.35 -13.44
N LEU A 389 -12.74 17.23 -13.47
CA LEU A 389 -12.67 16.29 -12.33
C LEU A 389 -12.10 16.96 -11.08
N LEU A 390 -11.07 17.81 -11.21
CA LEU A 390 -10.58 18.64 -10.12
C LEU A 390 -11.66 19.62 -9.66
N ALA A 391 -12.27 20.42 -10.53
CA ALA A 391 -13.31 21.38 -10.17
C ALA A 391 -14.54 20.72 -9.52
N TYR A 392 -14.88 19.49 -9.94
CA TYR A 392 -15.89 18.67 -9.29
C TYR A 392 -15.40 18.19 -7.92
N THR A 393 -14.18 17.68 -7.77
CA THR A 393 -13.69 17.11 -6.50
C THR A 393 -13.22 18.14 -5.48
N ILE A 394 -12.98 19.37 -5.93
CA ILE A 394 -12.50 20.51 -5.14
C ILE A 394 -13.66 21.15 -4.36
N ILE A 395 -13.52 21.20 -3.04
CA ILE A 395 -14.50 21.81 -2.15
C ILE A 395 -13.95 23.15 -1.68
N SER A 396 -14.51 24.22 -2.23
CA SER A 396 -14.14 25.61 -1.95
C SER A 396 -13.89 25.93 -0.45
N PRO A 397 -14.69 25.41 0.51
CA PRO A 397 -14.39 25.54 1.94
C PRO A 397 -13.06 24.92 2.42
N ILE A 398 -12.64 23.79 1.87
CA ILE A 398 -11.50 22.99 2.38
C ILE A 398 -10.19 23.39 1.75
N ASN A 399 -10.18 23.87 0.51
CA ASN A 399 -8.93 24.18 -0.19
C ASN A 399 -8.06 25.20 0.56
N LYS A 400 -8.70 26.01 1.42
CA LYS A 400 -8.03 26.95 2.31
C LYS A 400 -7.22 26.27 3.43
N LEU A 401 -7.49 25.01 3.72
CA LEU A 401 -6.83 24.21 4.73
C LEU A 401 -5.66 23.41 4.15
N VAL A 402 -5.68 23.10 2.85
CA VAL A 402 -4.65 22.30 2.19
C VAL A 402 -3.37 23.11 2.02
N THR A 403 -2.27 22.59 2.56
CA THR A 403 -0.93 23.18 2.46
C THR A 403 -0.05 22.43 1.47
N GLU A 404 -0.33 21.15 1.20
CA GLU A 404 0.43 20.34 0.25
C GLU A 404 -0.50 19.64 -0.73
N LEU A 405 -0.23 19.75 -2.02
CA LEU A 405 -1.01 19.13 -3.09
C LEU A 405 -0.09 18.36 -4.03
N SER A 406 -0.44 17.10 -4.30
CA SER A 406 0.19 16.27 -5.31
C SER A 406 -0.84 15.87 -6.36
N LEU A 407 -0.58 16.16 -7.63
CA LEU A 407 -1.42 15.76 -8.75
C LEU A 407 -0.62 14.80 -9.64
N ASP A 408 -1.03 13.54 -9.69
CA ASP A 408 -0.42 12.50 -10.49
C ASP A 408 -1.34 12.07 -11.64
N ILE A 409 -0.87 12.20 -12.87
CA ILE A 409 -1.63 11.92 -14.10
C ILE A 409 -0.99 10.75 -14.82
N GLY A 410 -1.64 9.59 -14.85
CA GLY A 410 -1.03 8.36 -15.36
C GLY A 410 -2.02 7.33 -15.90
N ILE A 411 -1.47 6.27 -16.52
CA ILE A 411 -2.18 5.00 -16.75
C ILE A 411 -1.85 4.08 -15.56
N GLY A 412 -2.83 3.32 -15.07
CA GLY A 412 -2.66 2.45 -13.90
C GLY A 412 -1.58 1.40 -14.12
N GLY A 413 -0.51 1.41 -13.31
CA GLY A 413 0.63 0.48 -13.44
C GLY A 413 0.30 -1.00 -13.22
N ASP A 414 -0.92 -1.32 -12.75
CA ASP A 414 -1.38 -2.70 -12.52
C ASP A 414 -2.14 -3.28 -13.74
N PHE A 415 -2.38 -2.48 -14.78
CA PHE A 415 -3.15 -2.87 -15.96
C PHE A 415 -2.33 -2.68 -17.23
N LEU A 416 -1.92 -3.80 -17.83
CA LEU A 416 -1.24 -3.87 -19.13
C LEU A 416 -2.25 -3.60 -20.26
N TRP A 417 -2.55 -2.33 -20.55
CA TRP A 417 -3.40 -1.94 -21.69
C TRP A 417 -2.58 -1.13 -22.69
N SER A 418 -2.57 -1.57 -23.95
CA SER A 418 -1.60 -1.19 -24.97
C SER A 418 -2.07 -0.10 -25.95
N SER A 419 -3.18 0.61 -25.68
CA SER A 419 -3.71 1.58 -26.64
C SER A 419 -4.65 2.58 -25.98
N VAL A 420 -4.12 3.71 -25.50
CA VAL A 420 -4.96 4.84 -25.06
C VAL A 420 -4.28 6.16 -25.44
N ILE A 421 -4.67 6.71 -26.59
CA ILE A 421 -4.25 8.04 -27.06
C ILE A 421 -5.40 9.01 -26.76
N THR A 422 -5.28 9.83 -25.70
CA THR A 422 -6.29 10.86 -25.41
C THR A 422 -5.80 12.23 -25.88
N LYS A 423 -6.61 12.95 -26.68
CA LYS A 423 -6.17 14.11 -27.50
C LYS A 423 -6.01 15.45 -26.75
N LYS A 424 -6.38 15.55 -25.47
CA LYS A 424 -6.21 16.78 -24.67
C LYS A 424 -5.99 16.47 -23.18
N ARG A 425 -4.73 16.50 -22.73
CA ARG A 425 -4.36 16.42 -21.31
C ARG A 425 -3.73 17.74 -20.88
N CYS A 426 -4.54 18.67 -20.39
CA CYS A 426 -4.06 20.01 -20.03
C CYS A 426 -4.40 20.37 -18.58
N VAL A 427 -3.39 20.76 -17.80
CA VAL A 427 -3.56 21.25 -16.42
C VAL A 427 -3.37 22.76 -16.40
N CYS A 428 -4.39 23.51 -15.97
CA CYS A 428 -4.34 24.97 -15.84
C CYS A 428 -3.77 25.34 -14.47
N PHE A 429 -2.51 25.76 -14.43
CA PHE A 429 -1.76 26.03 -13.21
C PHE A 429 -2.39 27.12 -12.34
N ASP A 430 -2.84 28.21 -12.96
CA ASP A 430 -3.47 29.34 -12.28
C ASP A 430 -4.82 28.98 -11.66
N GLN A 431 -5.57 28.08 -12.28
CA GLN A 431 -6.82 27.58 -11.73
C GLN A 431 -6.58 26.77 -10.46
N VAL A 432 -5.60 25.85 -10.47
CA VAL A 432 -5.20 25.07 -9.29
C VAL A 432 -4.85 26.01 -8.13
N LEU A 433 -3.98 27.00 -8.36
CA LEU A 433 -3.62 27.97 -7.33
C LEU A 433 -4.80 28.84 -6.88
N SER A 434 -5.75 29.15 -7.77
CA SER A 434 -6.95 29.90 -7.38
C SER A 434 -7.86 29.12 -6.45
N TYR A 435 -7.89 27.78 -6.59
CA TYR A 435 -8.63 26.91 -5.69
C TYR A 435 -7.94 26.79 -4.34
N PHE A 436 -6.62 26.58 -4.30
CA PHE A 436 -5.84 26.30 -3.09
C PHE A 436 -5.05 27.49 -2.56
N THR A 437 -5.74 28.53 -2.08
CA THR A 437 -5.13 29.82 -1.67
C THR A 437 -4.04 29.78 -0.59
N HIS A 438 -3.97 28.69 0.19
CA HIS A 438 -2.99 28.50 1.26
C HIS A 438 -1.94 27.42 0.93
N LEU A 439 -1.85 27.01 -0.33
CA LEU A 439 -0.93 25.98 -0.77
C LEU A 439 0.53 26.40 -0.60
N GLU A 440 1.32 25.61 0.12
CA GLU A 440 2.74 25.80 0.39
C GLU A 440 3.61 24.94 -0.53
N SER A 441 3.15 23.73 -0.86
CA SER A 441 3.86 22.81 -1.75
C SER A 441 2.93 22.23 -2.82
N LEU A 442 3.36 22.28 -4.09
CA LEU A 442 2.67 21.66 -5.22
C LEU A 442 3.60 20.68 -5.94
N THR A 443 3.15 19.43 -6.09
CA THR A 443 3.80 18.42 -6.94
C THR A 443 2.89 18.06 -8.10
N LEU A 444 3.40 18.16 -9.32
CA LEU A 444 2.75 17.71 -10.54
C LEU A 444 3.59 16.57 -11.13
N SER A 445 3.01 15.40 -11.35
CA SER A 445 3.72 14.28 -11.98
C SER A 445 2.89 13.64 -13.09
N SER A 446 3.58 13.11 -14.09
CA SER A 446 2.98 12.18 -15.04
C SER A 446 3.79 10.89 -15.16
N HIS A 447 3.07 9.80 -15.41
CA HIS A 447 3.63 8.46 -15.65
C HIS A 447 3.19 7.87 -16.99
N LEU A 448 2.72 8.73 -17.90
CA LEU A 448 2.33 8.34 -19.24
C LEU A 448 3.58 8.16 -20.10
N TYR A 449 4.08 6.92 -20.18
CA TYR A 449 5.09 6.54 -21.15
C TYR A 449 4.38 5.95 -22.36
N GLU A 450 4.50 6.59 -23.53
CA GLU A 450 4.06 5.99 -24.78
C GLU A 450 4.90 4.73 -25.04
N PHE A 451 4.23 3.58 -25.10
CA PHE A 451 4.85 2.30 -25.49
C PHE A 451 5.03 2.16 -27.02
N CYS A 452 4.89 3.25 -27.78
CA CYS A 452 5.09 3.26 -29.24
C CYS A 452 6.46 3.85 -29.58
N GLY A 453 7.20 3.14 -30.43
CA GLY A 453 8.60 3.37 -30.75
C GLY A 453 8.94 4.63 -31.55
N ASP A 454 8.13 5.69 -31.51
CA ASP A 454 8.43 6.96 -32.16
C ASP A 454 7.93 8.14 -31.29
N CYS A 455 8.86 8.99 -30.85
CA CYS A 455 8.68 10.23 -30.08
C CYS A 455 8.07 10.09 -28.66
N MET A 456 8.94 9.87 -27.66
CA MET A 456 8.58 9.89 -26.23
C MET A 456 8.24 11.30 -25.74
N GLN A 457 7.13 11.91 -26.17
CA GLN A 457 6.64 13.17 -25.60
C GLN A 457 5.56 12.90 -24.57
N SER A 458 5.66 13.54 -23.40
CA SER A 458 4.53 13.56 -22.45
C SER A 458 3.38 14.33 -23.08
N ASP A 459 2.27 13.66 -23.38
CA ASP A 459 1.01 14.27 -23.84
C ASP A 459 0.39 15.26 -22.84
N VAL A 460 0.82 15.24 -21.57
CA VAL A 460 0.35 16.18 -20.56
C VAL A 460 1.06 17.52 -20.71
N LYS A 461 0.28 18.60 -20.83
CA LYS A 461 0.77 19.98 -20.89
C LYS A 461 0.22 20.82 -19.74
N VAL A 462 1.09 21.49 -19.00
CA VAL A 462 0.70 22.52 -18.03
C VAL A 462 0.61 23.86 -18.74
N THR A 463 -0.52 24.54 -18.60
CA THR A 463 -0.77 25.87 -19.21
C THR A 463 -1.35 26.84 -18.19
N VAL A 464 -1.61 28.08 -18.62
CA VAL A 464 -2.29 29.12 -17.84
C VAL A 464 -3.59 29.47 -18.54
N SER A 465 -4.69 29.59 -17.80
CA SER A 465 -5.99 29.90 -18.37
C SER A 465 -6.08 31.35 -18.86
N SER A 466 -6.87 31.58 -19.93
CA SER A 466 -7.21 32.93 -20.40
C SER A 466 -8.65 33.26 -19.96
N PRO A 467 -8.93 34.39 -19.30
CA PRO A 467 -8.03 35.46 -18.87
C PRO A 467 -7.37 35.17 -17.52
N VAL A 468 -6.06 35.43 -17.43
CA VAL A 468 -5.25 35.31 -16.21
C VAL A 468 -5.86 36.19 -15.12
N LYS A 469 -6.47 35.59 -14.10
CA LYS A 469 -6.80 36.32 -12.87
C LYS A 469 -5.46 36.70 -12.22
N ASN A 470 -5.16 38.00 -12.13
CA ASN A 470 -3.95 38.56 -11.47
C ASN A 470 -3.96 38.36 -9.93
N ALA A 471 -4.35 37.18 -9.46
CA ALA A 471 -4.32 36.83 -8.05
C ALA A 471 -2.89 36.42 -7.70
N LYS A 472 -2.21 37.22 -6.86
CA LYS A 472 -0.92 36.84 -6.29
C LYS A 472 -1.11 35.69 -5.32
N HIS A 473 -0.41 34.58 -5.54
CA HIS A 473 -0.38 33.46 -4.61
C HIS A 473 0.76 33.66 -3.62
N LYS A 474 0.42 34.03 -2.39
CA LYS A 474 1.44 34.39 -1.39
C LYS A 474 2.01 33.20 -0.64
N SER A 475 1.36 32.04 -0.68
CA SER A 475 1.69 30.94 0.24
C SER A 475 2.61 29.89 -0.37
N LEU A 476 2.80 29.87 -1.69
CA LEU A 476 3.50 28.77 -2.39
C LEU A 476 5.02 28.94 -2.22
N ILE A 477 5.65 27.93 -1.62
CA ILE A 477 7.07 27.90 -1.26
C ILE A 477 7.82 26.92 -2.17
N ALA A 478 7.20 25.79 -2.54
CA ALA A 478 7.83 24.74 -3.34
C ALA A 478 6.94 24.29 -4.51
N LEU A 479 7.54 24.16 -5.69
CA LEU A 479 6.92 23.56 -6.87
C LEU A 479 7.81 22.44 -7.41
N THR A 480 7.25 21.25 -7.59
CA THR A 480 7.91 20.12 -8.24
C THR A 480 7.10 19.68 -9.44
N VAL A 481 7.73 19.58 -10.61
CA VAL A 481 7.11 19.05 -11.84
C VAL A 481 7.95 17.87 -12.36
N LYS A 482 7.30 16.75 -12.69
CA LYS A 482 7.96 15.52 -13.13
C LYS A 482 7.31 14.95 -14.39
N ASN A 483 8.09 14.68 -15.44
CA ASN A 483 7.65 14.07 -16.71
C ASN A 483 6.45 14.78 -17.37
N ILE A 484 6.36 16.11 -17.28
CA ILE A 484 5.25 16.89 -17.84
C ILE A 484 5.81 18.03 -18.69
N SER A 485 5.18 18.32 -19.83
CA SER A 485 5.51 19.49 -20.65
C SER A 485 4.90 20.76 -20.05
N ILE A 486 5.68 21.85 -20.00
CA ILE A 486 5.25 23.10 -19.37
C ILE A 486 5.27 24.22 -20.43
N ASP A 487 4.15 24.94 -20.55
CA ASP A 487 4.09 26.12 -21.42
C ASP A 487 4.96 27.27 -20.88
N LYS A 488 5.66 27.98 -21.77
CA LYS A 488 6.50 29.13 -21.40
C LYS A 488 5.73 30.20 -20.60
N CYS A 489 4.43 30.32 -20.82
CA CYS A 489 3.57 31.26 -20.09
C CYS A 489 3.42 30.92 -18.61
N VAL A 490 3.58 29.64 -18.23
CA VAL A 490 3.51 29.18 -16.83
C VAL A 490 4.67 29.74 -16.03
N TYR A 491 5.88 29.73 -16.59
CA TYR A 491 7.06 30.29 -15.92
C TYR A 491 6.91 31.79 -15.66
N GLN A 492 6.44 32.53 -16.66
CA GLN A 492 6.17 33.96 -16.50
C GLN A 492 5.11 34.22 -15.41
N TYR A 493 4.07 33.39 -15.36
CA TYR A 493 3.05 33.48 -14.32
C TYR A 493 3.62 33.14 -12.93
N LEU A 494 4.43 32.10 -12.83
CA LEU A 494 5.04 31.60 -11.59
C LEU A 494 5.86 32.69 -10.90
N PHE A 495 6.89 33.23 -11.58
CA PHE A 495 7.77 34.25 -11.00
C PHE A 495 7.06 35.58 -10.73
N LYS A 496 6.03 35.92 -11.51
CA LYS A 496 5.26 37.16 -11.31
C LYS A 496 4.28 37.08 -10.13
N ASN A 497 3.66 35.92 -9.91
CA ASN A 497 2.53 35.79 -8.98
C ASN A 497 2.83 34.98 -7.72
N CYS A 498 3.89 34.16 -7.68
CA CYS A 498 4.28 33.33 -6.55
C CYS A 498 5.51 33.90 -5.83
N VAL A 499 5.31 34.99 -5.09
CA VAL A 499 6.41 35.80 -4.49
C VAL A 499 7.19 35.13 -3.35
N GLN A 500 6.69 34.01 -2.81
CA GLN A 500 7.36 33.25 -1.73
C GLN A 500 7.98 31.95 -2.24
N LEU A 501 7.99 31.73 -3.55
CA LEU A 501 8.60 30.54 -4.12
C LEU A 501 10.09 30.54 -3.75
N SER A 502 10.56 29.45 -3.17
CA SER A 502 11.96 29.25 -2.78
C SER A 502 12.59 28.07 -3.49
N THR A 503 11.78 27.11 -3.96
CA THR A 503 12.27 25.89 -4.60
C THR A 503 11.44 25.56 -5.84
N LEU A 504 12.12 25.38 -6.97
CA LEU A 504 11.55 24.90 -8.23
C LEU A 504 12.32 23.66 -8.71
N ARG A 505 11.65 22.51 -8.72
CA ARG A 505 12.22 21.23 -9.16
C ARG A 505 11.58 20.78 -10.46
N LEU A 506 12.38 20.59 -11.50
CA LEU A 506 11.96 20.15 -12.82
C LEU A 506 12.68 18.84 -13.15
N ILE A 507 11.94 17.75 -13.25
CA ILE A 507 12.48 16.40 -13.48
C ILE A 507 11.92 15.87 -14.79
N ASP A 508 12.77 15.59 -15.77
CA ASP A 508 12.37 15.03 -17.07
C ASP A 508 11.27 15.83 -17.81
N CYS A 509 11.28 17.17 -17.67
CA CYS A 509 10.24 18.08 -18.21
C CYS A 509 10.43 18.52 -19.69
N GLN A 510 11.39 17.95 -20.42
CA GLN A 510 11.69 18.29 -21.83
C GLN A 510 11.75 19.80 -22.10
N ILE A 511 12.71 20.48 -21.47
CA ILE A 511 12.89 21.93 -21.56
C ILE A 511 14.01 22.22 -22.55
N ASP A 512 13.77 23.13 -23.51
CA ASP A 512 14.79 23.58 -24.45
C ASP A 512 15.90 24.40 -23.76
N ASP A 513 17.09 24.48 -24.37
CA ASP A 513 18.25 25.20 -23.80
C ASP A 513 17.95 26.68 -23.55
N GLU A 514 17.16 27.31 -24.44
CA GLU A 514 16.78 28.72 -24.33
C GLU A 514 15.92 28.96 -23.07
N THR A 515 14.92 28.11 -22.83
CA THR A 515 14.03 28.19 -21.68
C THR A 515 14.78 27.86 -20.40
N THR A 516 15.73 26.91 -20.45
CA THR A 516 16.62 26.60 -19.33
C THR A 516 17.42 27.83 -18.89
N LEU A 517 18.06 28.52 -19.85
CA LEU A 517 18.81 29.74 -19.56
C LEU A 517 17.92 30.86 -18.99
N ILE A 518 16.70 31.02 -19.52
CA ILE A 518 15.72 31.99 -19.00
C ILE A 518 15.34 31.66 -17.56
N LEU A 519 15.12 30.38 -17.24
CA LEU A 519 14.76 29.92 -15.90
C LEU A 519 15.90 30.14 -14.91
N GLU A 520 17.14 29.87 -15.29
CA GLU A 520 18.32 30.13 -14.46
C GLU A 520 18.41 31.63 -14.11
N CYS A 521 18.26 32.52 -15.10
CA CYS A 521 18.25 33.96 -14.88
C CYS A 521 17.11 34.40 -13.95
N LEU A 522 15.87 33.97 -14.20
CA LEU A 522 14.71 34.34 -13.38
C LEU A 522 14.81 33.79 -11.95
N SER A 523 15.38 32.60 -11.78
CA SER A 523 15.60 31.97 -10.48
C SER A 523 16.66 32.71 -9.67
N LEU A 524 17.75 33.14 -10.31
CA LEU A 524 18.77 33.99 -9.68
C LEU A 524 18.22 35.36 -9.26
N GLU A 525 17.43 36.00 -10.11
CA GLU A 525 16.81 37.30 -9.79
C GLU A 525 15.81 37.21 -8.64
N SER A 526 15.14 36.07 -8.49
CA SER A 526 14.06 35.86 -7.52
C SER A 526 14.48 35.07 -6.28
N ASP A 527 15.78 34.73 -6.13
CA ASP A 527 16.33 33.90 -5.05
C ASP A 527 15.63 32.53 -4.90
N VAL A 528 15.35 31.88 -6.03
CA VAL A 528 14.72 30.55 -6.11
C VAL A 528 15.77 29.48 -6.37
N LEU A 529 15.78 28.43 -5.55
CA LEU A 529 16.58 27.23 -5.80
C LEU A 529 15.98 26.45 -6.98
N LEU A 530 16.66 26.50 -8.13
CA LEU A 530 16.31 25.75 -9.33
C LEU A 530 17.07 24.42 -9.36
N GLU A 531 16.34 23.30 -9.40
CA GLU A 531 16.91 21.96 -9.62
C GLU A 531 16.33 21.39 -10.92
N ILE A 532 17.18 21.22 -11.94
CA ILE A 532 16.81 20.58 -13.20
C ILE A 532 17.53 19.23 -13.28
N ASN A 533 16.76 18.15 -13.26
CA ASN A 533 17.26 16.78 -13.45
C ASN A 533 16.67 16.23 -14.75
N GLN A 534 17.49 16.09 -15.78
CA GLN A 534 17.10 15.38 -17.00
C GLN A 534 17.86 14.06 -17.06
N ASP A 535 17.17 12.95 -17.30
CA ASP A 535 17.81 11.66 -17.49
C ASP A 535 18.51 11.62 -18.87
N PRO A 536 19.85 11.62 -18.93
CA PRO A 536 20.58 11.66 -20.20
C PRO A 536 20.38 10.39 -21.05
N SER A 537 19.90 9.29 -20.45
CA SER A 537 19.53 8.08 -21.19
C SER A 537 18.28 8.27 -22.06
N LYS A 538 17.51 9.33 -21.85
CA LYS A 538 16.30 9.68 -22.61
C LYS A 538 16.53 10.78 -23.68
N ILE A 539 17.65 11.49 -23.64
CA ILE A 539 17.98 12.59 -24.57
C ILE A 539 18.71 12.08 -25.84
N ALA A 540 19.32 10.90 -25.76
CA ALA A 540 20.21 10.37 -26.79
C ALA A 540 19.50 9.44 -27.81
N ILE A 541 18.37 9.85 -28.39
CA ILE A 541 17.86 9.28 -29.65
C ILE A 541 17.20 10.43 -30.43
N ILE A 542 17.99 11.11 -31.26
CA ILE A 542 17.51 11.98 -32.36
C ILE A 542 17.77 11.26 -33.67
#